data_AF-A0AAD9VZY0-F1
#
_entry.id   AF-A0AAD9VZY0-F1
#
_cell.length_a   1.000
_cell.length_b   1.000
_cell.length_c   1.000
_cell.angle_alpha   90.00
_cell.angle_beta   90.00
_cell.angle_gamma   90.00
#
_symmetry.space_group_name_H-M   'P 1'
#
loop_
_entity.id
_entity.type
_entity.pdbx_description
1 polymer ?
#
loop_
_entity_poly.entity_id
_entity_poly.type
_entity_poly.pdbx_seq_one_letter_code
_entity_poly.pdbx_strand_id
1 'polypeptide(L)'
;MYQALLRTHVLRTLDSLFTILLPHPEELTIKSLHEECGPIVRINPIHIPINDPTYMDDIYASGNKHKRERDPWFPHASENGFLNGSLLQTMDHDTHRMRRGALNPFFSKRAIQDLESVLVDKTNMLVRRLSQAHREVRVVNFT
;
A
#
# COMPACT_ATOMS: atom_id res chain seq x y z
N MET A 1 18.65 -24.93 -24.58
CA MET A 1 17.70 -24.04 -25.30
C MET A 1 17.07 -22.95 -24.41
N TYR A 2 17.66 -22.63 -23.24
CA TYR A 2 17.23 -21.52 -22.35
C TYR A 2 18.32 -20.43 -22.20
N GLN A 3 19.37 -20.47 -23.02
CA GLN A 3 20.51 -19.54 -22.95
C GLN A 3 20.60 -18.58 -24.17
N ALA A 4 19.58 -18.53 -25.03
CA ALA A 4 19.63 -17.75 -26.27
C ALA A 4 18.55 -16.66 -26.43
N LEU A 5 17.70 -16.43 -25.42
CA LEU A 5 16.62 -15.41 -25.47
C LEU A 5 16.78 -14.28 -24.45
N LEU A 6 17.92 -14.20 -23.74
CA LEU A 6 18.28 -13.05 -22.89
C LEU A 6 19.18 -12.03 -23.62
N ARG A 7 19.16 -12.03 -24.96
CA ARG A 7 20.00 -11.17 -25.81
C ARG A 7 19.16 -10.42 -26.83
N THR A 8 18.23 -9.61 -26.37
CA THR A 8 17.72 -8.48 -27.15
C THR A 8 17.06 -7.50 -26.19
N HIS A 9 17.69 -6.33 -26.01
CA HIS A 9 17.23 -5.15 -25.23
C HIS A 9 17.56 -5.07 -23.73
N VAL A 10 18.66 -5.68 -23.29
CA VAL A 10 19.28 -5.32 -22.01
C VAL A 10 20.75 -5.09 -22.32
N LEU A 11 21.17 -3.84 -22.59
CA LEU A 11 22.56 -3.34 -22.52
C LEU A 11 22.63 -1.91 -23.11
N ARG A 12 21.90 -0.96 -22.53
CA ARG A 12 22.42 0.41 -22.43
C ARG A 12 22.45 0.74 -20.94
N THR A 13 23.61 1.22 -20.50
CA THR A 13 23.99 1.65 -19.14
C THR A 13 24.39 0.58 -18.11
N LEU A 14 25.29 -0.34 -18.48
CA LEU A 14 26.11 -1.08 -17.48
C LEU A 14 27.14 -0.19 -16.74
N ASP A 15 27.29 1.10 -17.10
CA ASP A 15 28.08 2.08 -16.34
C ASP A 15 27.28 2.87 -15.30
N SER A 16 25.98 2.57 -15.14
CA SER A 16 25.12 3.16 -14.09
C SER A 16 24.98 2.29 -12.83
N LEU A 17 25.72 1.16 -12.79
CA LEU A 17 25.61 0.14 -11.75
C LEU A 17 26.28 0.48 -10.40
N PHE A 18 26.77 1.70 -10.22
CA PHE A 18 27.34 2.14 -8.96
C PHE A 18 26.99 3.61 -8.71
N THR A 19 26.33 3.89 -7.59
CA THR A 19 25.87 5.21 -7.12
C THR A 19 24.44 5.62 -7.50
N ILE A 20 23.47 5.03 -6.81
CA ILE A 20 22.51 5.87 -6.05
C ILE A 20 22.54 5.39 -4.60
N LEU A 21 23.66 5.66 -3.94
CA LEU A 21 23.72 5.78 -2.49
C LEU A 21 23.38 7.24 -2.16
N LEU A 22 22.15 7.66 -2.46
CA LEU A 22 21.68 8.99 -2.06
C LEU A 22 20.88 8.86 -0.75
N PRO A 23 21.25 9.59 0.30
CA PRO A 23 20.30 9.93 1.34
C PRO A 23 19.26 10.86 0.68
N HIS A 24 18.04 10.37 0.54
CA HIS A 24 16.82 11.05 0.05
C HIS A 24 16.96 12.18 -1.00
N PRO A 25 16.45 11.92 -2.21
CA PRO A 25 15.41 12.78 -2.76
C PRO A 25 14.20 11.92 -3.13
N GLU A 26 13.15 11.95 -2.30
CA GLU A 26 12.05 10.97 -2.33
C GLU A 26 11.17 10.99 -3.59
N GLU A 27 11.37 11.92 -4.53
CA GLU A 27 10.51 12.05 -5.72
C GLU A 27 11.23 12.55 -6.99
N LEU A 28 12.52 12.27 -7.17
CA LEU A 28 13.03 12.09 -8.54
C LEU A 28 12.40 10.78 -9.03
N THR A 29 11.28 10.94 -9.71
CA THR A 29 10.05 10.24 -9.37
C THR A 29 10.10 8.81 -9.90
N ILE A 30 9.77 7.79 -9.11
CA ILE A 30 9.59 6.41 -9.62
C ILE A 30 8.74 6.42 -10.91
N LYS A 31 7.79 7.35 -10.99
CA LYS A 31 7.03 7.69 -12.18
C LYS A 31 7.88 8.06 -13.41
N SER A 32 8.85 8.97 -13.32
CA SER A 32 9.70 9.35 -14.46
C SER A 32 10.56 8.17 -14.92
N LEU A 33 11.02 7.33 -13.99
CA LEU A 33 11.72 6.10 -14.36
C LEU A 33 10.81 5.13 -15.13
N HIS A 34 9.53 5.03 -14.76
CA HIS A 34 8.57 4.24 -15.53
C HIS A 34 8.30 4.82 -16.92
N GLU A 35 8.33 6.14 -17.07
CA GLU A 35 8.19 6.82 -18.36
C GLU A 35 9.38 6.53 -19.30
N GLU A 36 10.61 6.48 -18.77
CA GLU A 36 11.82 6.26 -19.56
C GLU A 36 12.16 4.78 -19.79
N CYS A 37 12.03 3.95 -18.76
CA CYS A 37 12.51 2.56 -18.74
C CYS A 37 11.36 1.54 -18.86
N GLY A 38 10.11 1.99 -18.77
CA GLY A 38 8.93 1.15 -18.88
C GLY A 38 8.36 0.67 -17.54
N PRO A 39 7.39 -0.26 -17.57
CA PRO A 39 6.52 -0.54 -16.42
C PRO A 39 7.21 -1.28 -15.27
N ILE A 40 8.43 -1.79 -15.44
CA ILE A 40 9.17 -2.51 -14.39
C ILE A 40 10.56 -1.88 -14.29
N VAL A 41 10.86 -1.32 -13.12
CA VAL A 41 12.13 -0.63 -12.87
C VAL A 41 12.80 -1.26 -11.64
N ARG A 42 14.12 -1.41 -11.66
CA ARG A 42 14.88 -1.86 -10.49
C ARG A 42 15.64 -0.69 -9.90
N ILE A 43 15.20 -0.22 -8.72
CA ILE A 43 15.81 0.94 -8.05
C ILE A 43 16.91 0.53 -7.06
N ASN A 44 16.86 -0.69 -6.54
CA ASN A 44 17.90 -1.23 -5.66
C ASN A 44 17.91 -2.78 -5.76
N PRO A 45 18.82 -3.48 -5.06
CA PRO A 45 18.89 -4.94 -5.12
C PRO A 45 17.62 -5.67 -4.64
N ILE A 46 16.82 -5.07 -3.77
CA ILE A 46 15.70 -5.70 -3.04
C ILE A 46 14.31 -5.20 -3.46
N HIS A 47 14.20 -4.01 -4.07
CA HIS A 47 12.96 -3.34 -4.43
C HIS A 47 12.88 -3.12 -5.93
N ILE A 48 11.75 -3.53 -6.46
CA ILE A 48 11.41 -3.43 -7.88
C ILE A 48 10.04 -2.77 -7.95
N PRO A 49 9.97 -1.46 -8.20
CA PRO A 49 8.73 -0.80 -8.56
C PRO A 49 8.12 -1.41 -9.83
N ILE A 50 6.83 -1.73 -9.76
CA ILE A 50 6.05 -2.28 -10.87
C ILE A 50 4.82 -1.39 -11.06
N ASN A 51 4.69 -0.85 -12.26
CA ASN A 51 3.55 -0.06 -12.73
C ASN A 51 2.88 -0.78 -13.92
N ASP A 52 2.41 -1.99 -13.66
CA ASP A 52 1.73 -2.84 -14.65
C ASP A 52 0.53 -3.53 -13.98
N PRO A 53 -0.71 -3.29 -14.44
CA PRO A 53 -1.89 -3.91 -13.87
C PRO A 53 -1.92 -5.43 -14.07
N THR A 54 -1.20 -5.99 -15.05
CA THR A 54 -1.17 -7.44 -15.29
C THR A 54 -0.56 -8.23 -14.12
N TYR A 55 0.28 -7.60 -13.31
CA TYR A 55 0.91 -8.20 -12.13
C TYR A 55 0.11 -8.01 -10.83
N MET A 56 -1.07 -7.37 -10.87
CA MET A 56 -1.85 -7.14 -9.65
C MET A 56 -2.26 -8.44 -8.97
N ASP A 57 -2.72 -9.43 -9.73
CA ASP A 57 -3.12 -10.73 -9.19
C ASP A 57 -1.92 -11.53 -8.68
N ASP A 58 -0.74 -11.33 -9.28
CA ASP A 58 0.50 -11.98 -8.83
C ASP A 58 1.05 -11.34 -7.57
N ILE A 59 1.05 -10.01 -7.45
CA ILE A 59 1.61 -9.26 -6.31
C ILE A 59 0.64 -9.23 -5.12
N TYR A 60 -0.65 -9.02 -5.39
CA TYR A 60 -1.71 -8.97 -4.39
C TYR A 60 -2.58 -10.23 -4.39
N ALA A 61 -1.98 -11.37 -4.74
CA ALA A 61 -2.62 -12.67 -4.76
C ALA A 61 -3.36 -12.94 -3.43
N SER A 62 -4.69 -12.84 -3.47
CA SER A 62 -5.52 -13.03 -2.29
C SER A 62 -5.76 -14.51 -2.01
N GLY A 63 -5.56 -14.92 -0.75
CA GLY A 63 -6.04 -16.19 -0.23
C GLY A 63 -4.96 -17.25 0.05
N ASN A 64 -5.41 -18.44 0.44
CA ASN A 64 -4.58 -19.54 0.94
C ASN A 64 -3.62 -20.16 -0.10
N LYS A 65 -3.68 -19.74 -1.38
CA LYS A 65 -2.88 -20.33 -2.46
C LYS A 65 -1.40 -19.91 -2.40
N HIS A 66 -1.10 -18.76 -1.81
CA HIS A 66 0.26 -18.24 -1.71
C HIS A 66 0.49 -17.66 -0.31
N LYS A 67 1.24 -18.39 0.55
CA LYS A 67 1.72 -17.83 1.82
C LYS A 67 2.82 -16.83 1.55
N ARG A 68 2.74 -15.65 2.16
CA ARG A 68 3.71 -14.57 1.99
C ARG A 68 3.91 -13.86 3.31
N GLU A 69 5.18 -13.65 3.64
CA GLU A 69 5.59 -12.84 4.75
C GLU A 69 5.75 -11.39 4.31
N ARG A 70 5.48 -10.47 5.24
CA ARG A 70 5.80 -9.05 5.01
C ARG A 70 7.33 -8.88 4.98
N ASP A 71 7.81 -8.04 4.07
CA ASP A 71 9.23 -7.68 4.00
C ASP A 71 9.69 -6.94 5.28
N PRO A 72 10.75 -7.42 5.98
CA PRO A 72 11.32 -6.73 7.14
C PRO A 72 11.79 -5.30 6.89
N TRP A 73 12.07 -4.92 5.63
CA TRP A 73 12.42 -3.55 5.28
C TRP A 73 11.25 -2.58 5.46
N PHE A 74 10.01 -3.07 5.48
CA PHE A 74 8.84 -2.21 5.61
C PHE A 74 8.82 -1.50 6.98
N PRO A 75 8.56 -0.19 7.09
CA PRO A 75 8.68 0.61 8.34
C PRO A 75 7.84 0.16 9.54
N HIS A 76 6.99 -0.85 9.35
CA HIS A 76 6.10 -1.44 10.36
C HIS A 76 6.31 -2.94 10.54
N ALA A 77 7.31 -3.52 9.86
CA ALA A 77 7.69 -4.92 9.98
C ALA A 77 8.72 -5.07 11.11
N SER A 78 8.25 -4.91 12.36
CA SER A 78 9.09 -5.17 13.53
C SER A 78 8.31 -6.00 14.55
N GLU A 79 8.90 -7.13 14.95
CA GLU A 79 8.37 -7.95 16.04
C GLU A 79 8.45 -7.23 17.39
N ASN A 80 9.23 -6.14 17.50
CA ASN A 80 9.38 -5.37 18.73
C ASN A 80 8.83 -3.94 18.58
N GLY A 81 8.02 -3.69 17.56
CA GLY A 81 7.41 -2.38 17.33
C GLY A 81 6.39 -2.00 18.41
N PHE A 82 6.08 -0.71 18.52
CA PHE A 82 5.05 -0.20 19.44
C PHE A 82 3.66 -0.84 19.22
N LEU A 83 3.35 -1.26 17.99
CA LEU A 83 2.11 -1.94 17.65
C LEU A 83 2.32 -3.45 17.49
N ASN A 84 3.32 -4.03 18.15
CA ASN A 84 3.49 -5.48 18.21
C ASN A 84 2.17 -6.12 18.68
N GLY A 85 1.77 -7.19 17.99
CA GLY A 85 0.48 -7.84 18.22
C GLY A 85 -0.67 -7.30 17.37
N SER A 86 -0.52 -6.13 16.76
CA SER A 86 -1.53 -5.56 15.85
C SER A 86 -1.53 -6.25 14.48
N LEU A 87 -2.66 -6.17 13.77
CA LEU A 87 -2.75 -6.63 12.39
C LEU A 87 -1.70 -5.96 11.48
N LEU A 88 -1.50 -4.64 11.65
CA LEU A 88 -0.61 -3.84 10.79
C LEU A 88 0.86 -4.24 10.90
N GLN A 89 1.31 -4.68 12.08
CA GLN A 89 2.70 -5.09 12.33
C GLN A 89 2.88 -6.62 12.36
N THR A 90 1.87 -7.40 11.98
CA THR A 90 2.03 -8.85 11.90
C THR A 90 2.80 -9.21 10.63
N MET A 91 4.00 -9.77 10.77
CA MET A 91 4.77 -10.28 9.63
C MET A 91 4.29 -11.66 9.20
N ASP A 92 4.19 -12.59 10.17
CA ASP A 92 3.82 -13.99 9.95
C ASP A 92 2.45 -14.13 9.25
N HIS A 93 2.42 -14.79 8.10
CA HIS A 93 1.23 -14.96 7.28
C HIS A 93 0.05 -15.58 8.04
N ASP A 94 0.30 -16.70 8.73
CA ASP A 94 -0.77 -17.47 9.38
C ASP A 94 -1.32 -16.72 10.60
N THR A 95 -0.45 -16.03 11.34
CA THR A 95 -0.81 -15.12 12.43
C THR A 95 -1.61 -13.93 11.91
N HIS A 96 -1.19 -13.32 10.80
CA HIS A 96 -1.92 -12.23 10.16
C HIS A 96 -3.30 -12.70 9.71
N ARG A 97 -3.39 -13.89 9.10
CA ARG A 97 -4.65 -14.52 8.69
C ARG A 97 -5.60 -14.74 9.87
N MET A 98 -5.09 -15.29 10.97
CA MET A 98 -5.87 -15.49 12.20
C MET A 98 -6.39 -14.16 12.75
N ARG A 99 -5.53 -13.16 12.90
CA ARG A 99 -5.89 -11.82 13.40
C ARG A 99 -6.90 -11.12 12.48
N ARG A 100 -6.72 -11.20 11.16
CA ARG A 100 -7.66 -10.64 10.18
C ARG A 100 -9.02 -11.33 10.25
N GLY A 101 -9.03 -12.65 10.44
CA GLY A 101 -10.23 -13.46 10.57
C GLY A 101 -11.11 -13.03 11.74
N ALA A 102 -10.50 -12.70 12.89
CA ALA A 102 -11.22 -12.19 14.05
C ALA A 102 -11.96 -10.86 13.78
N LEU A 103 -11.51 -10.08 12.79
CA LEU A 103 -12.14 -8.82 12.40
C LEU A 103 -13.26 -8.98 11.37
N ASN A 104 -13.41 -10.14 10.72
CA ASN A 104 -14.41 -10.34 9.66
C ASN A 104 -15.86 -10.03 10.08
N PRO A 105 -16.33 -10.38 11.30
CA PRO A 105 -17.71 -10.10 11.72
C PRO A 105 -18.08 -8.61 11.68
N PHE A 106 -17.12 -7.71 11.98
CA PHE A 106 -17.32 -6.26 11.98
C PHE A 106 -17.56 -5.69 10.57
N PHE A 107 -17.14 -6.41 9.52
CA PHE A 107 -17.34 -6.03 8.12
C PHE A 107 -18.44 -6.87 7.44
N SER A 108 -19.26 -7.58 8.22
CA SER A 108 -20.42 -8.28 7.69
C SER A 108 -21.50 -7.29 7.23
N LYS A 109 -22.32 -7.69 6.25
CA LYS A 109 -23.45 -6.86 5.77
C LYS A 109 -24.36 -6.42 6.93
N ARG A 110 -24.62 -7.32 7.88
CA ARG A 110 -25.42 -7.02 9.07
C ARG A 110 -24.75 -5.96 9.95
N ALA A 111 -23.47 -6.12 10.29
CA ALA A 111 -22.75 -5.15 11.10
C ALA A 111 -22.70 -3.76 10.44
N ILE A 112 -22.57 -3.71 9.11
CA ILE A 112 -22.64 -2.47 8.33
C ILE A 112 -24.02 -1.83 8.43
N GLN A 113 -25.10 -2.61 8.30
CA GLN A 113 -26.48 -2.13 8.45
C GLN A 113 -26.76 -1.62 9.87
N ASP A 114 -26.27 -2.33 10.88
CA ASP A 114 -26.42 -1.92 12.28
C ASP A 114 -25.70 -0.58 12.57
N LEU A 115 -24.62 -0.28 11.83
CA LEU A 115 -23.86 0.98 11.95
C LEU A 115 -24.46 2.13 11.12
N GLU A 116 -25.37 1.86 10.19
CA GLU A 116 -25.91 2.84 9.24
C GLU A 116 -26.52 4.06 9.93
N SER A 117 -27.35 3.84 10.95
CA SER A 117 -28.00 4.94 11.69
C SER A 117 -26.98 5.88 12.33
N VAL A 118 -25.91 5.33 12.91
CA VAL A 118 -24.85 6.11 13.52
C VAL A 118 -24.15 6.98 12.49
N LEU A 119 -23.84 6.43 11.31
CA LEU A 119 -23.21 7.20 10.22
C LEU A 119 -24.11 8.31 9.70
N VAL A 120 -25.41 8.03 9.53
CA VAL A 120 -26.41 9.03 9.13
C VAL A 120 -26.51 10.15 10.16
N ASP A 121 -26.54 9.81 11.45
CA ASP A 121 -26.61 10.80 12.53
C ASP A 121 -25.39 11.71 12.58
N LYS A 122 -24.17 11.15 12.42
CA LYS A 122 -22.94 11.95 12.38
C LYS A 122 -22.86 12.82 11.13
N THR A 123 -23.30 12.30 9.99
CA THR A 123 -23.39 13.07 8.74
C THR A 123 -24.37 14.23 8.88
N ASN A 124 -25.56 13.98 9.43
CA ASN A 124 -26.55 15.02 9.69
C ASN A 124 -26.03 16.08 10.67
N MET A 125 -25.29 15.66 11.70
CA MET A 125 -24.62 16.59 12.61
C MET A 125 -23.61 17.48 11.90
N LEU A 126 -22.78 16.89 11.03
CA LEU A 126 -21.82 17.64 10.22
C LEU A 126 -22.54 18.65 9.32
N VAL A 127 -23.55 18.22 8.57
CA VAL A 127 -24.36 19.08 7.70
C VAL A 127 -24.96 20.24 8.49
N ARG A 128 -25.58 19.98 9.64
CA ARG A 128 -26.15 21.05 10.49
C ARG A 128 -25.11 22.10 10.89
N ARG A 129 -23.91 21.66 11.29
CA ARG A 129 -22.82 22.58 11.68
C ARG A 129 -22.31 23.41 10.51
N LEU A 130 -22.20 22.81 9.32
CA LEU A 130 -21.80 23.51 8.11
C LEU A 130 -22.86 24.50 7.64
N SER A 131 -24.14 24.13 7.68
CA SER A 131 -25.24 25.06 7.38
C SER A 131 -25.28 26.23 8.34
N GLN A 132 -24.99 26.01 9.63
CA GLN A 132 -24.88 27.09 10.60
C GLN A 132 -23.69 28.00 10.30
N ALA A 133 -22.51 27.44 10.07
CA ALA A 133 -21.32 28.22 9.74
C ALA A 133 -21.52 29.03 8.43
N HIS A 134 -22.21 28.47 7.44
CA HIS A 134 -22.57 29.17 6.22
C HIS A 134 -23.46 30.40 6.49
N ARG A 135 -24.49 30.26 7.35
CA ARG A 135 -25.35 31.40 7.75
C ARG A 135 -24.58 32.46 8.52
N GLU A 136 -23.62 32.05 9.33
CA GLU A 136 -22.76 32.94 10.13
C GLU A 136 -21.57 33.50 9.32
N VAL A 137 -21.42 33.13 8.05
CA VAL A 137 -20.29 33.48 7.18
C VAL A 137 -18.94 33.18 7.86
N ARG A 138 -18.88 32.03 8.54
CA ARG A 138 -17.71 31.57 9.28
C ARG A 138 -16.92 30.54 8.45
N VAL A 139 -15.63 30.79 8.27
CA VAL A 139 -14.71 29.82 7.65
C VAL A 139 -14.58 28.59 8.56
N VAL A 140 -14.74 27.40 7.98
CA VAL A 140 -14.58 26.12 8.68
C VAL A 140 -13.35 25.41 8.12
N ASN A 141 -12.45 24.99 9.00
CA ASN A 141 -11.29 24.20 8.65
C ASN A 141 -11.63 22.70 8.78
N PHE A 142 -11.38 21.93 7.72
CA PHE A 142 -11.58 20.48 7.66
C PHE A 142 -10.30 19.66 7.85
N THR A 143 -9.16 20.35 8.03
CA THR A 143 -7.84 19.74 8.20
C THR A 143 -7.61 19.31 9.64
#